data_AF-A0A1G1BL30-F1
#
_entry.id   AF-A0A1G1BL30-F1
#
_cell.length_a   1.000
_cell.length_b   1.000
_cell.length_c   1.000
_cell.angle_alpha   90.00
_cell.angle_beta   90.00
_cell.angle_gamma   90.00
#
_symmetry.space_group_name_H-M   'P 1'
#
loop_
_entity.id
_entity.type
_entity.pdbx_description
1 polymer ?
#
loop_
_entity_poly.entity_id
_entity_poly.type
_entity_poly.pdbx_seq_one_letter_code
_entity_poly.pdbx_strand_id
1 'polypeptide(L)'
;MEILSNEEARAIGALIEKEFTTPEYYPLTINSLTNACNQKSSRNPVVAYDEVLVEITTQKLRDKSLVAKVTGPDLRVPKYRQQFTQFYNLSKPQIAVMCVLLLRGQQTIGEIRSRSYRIYEFKDLAETEETLDSLIRIEGGPFVAKLPKESGRENRYTHLFCGEPQQTEVAKEPDLNDRVAVLEKEIDTLKDSLTELRTQFEDFKKSFE
;
A
#
# COMPACT_ATOMS: atom_id res chain seq x y z
N MET A 1 14.65 7.14 -12.13
CA MET A 1 13.40 7.07 -11.38
C MET A 1 13.53 7.94 -10.14
N GLU A 2 12.62 8.88 -9.91
CA GLU A 2 12.63 9.72 -8.70
C GLU A 2 11.89 9.07 -7.53
N ILE A 3 12.40 9.24 -6.32
CA ILE A 3 11.74 8.80 -5.09
C ILE A 3 10.71 9.84 -4.66
N LEU A 4 9.52 9.36 -4.34
CA LEU A 4 8.36 10.12 -3.90
C LEU A 4 8.08 9.87 -2.42
N SER A 5 7.51 10.86 -1.75
CA SER A 5 6.87 10.66 -0.45
C SER A 5 5.49 9.98 -0.60
N ASN A 6 4.94 9.49 0.50
CA ASN A 6 3.60 8.88 0.51
C ASN A 6 2.50 9.88 0.12
N GLU A 7 2.66 11.14 0.51
CA GLU A 7 1.76 12.25 0.15
C GLU A 7 1.83 12.54 -1.36
N GLU A 8 3.05 12.57 -1.92
CA GLU A 8 3.29 12.75 -3.35
C GLU A 8 2.68 11.61 -4.18
N ALA A 9 2.92 10.36 -3.79
CA ALA A 9 2.34 9.19 -4.43
C ALA A 9 0.81 9.21 -4.36
N ARG A 10 0.24 9.60 -3.21
CA ARG A 10 -1.21 9.76 -3.03
C ARG A 10 -1.79 10.83 -3.95
N ALA A 11 -1.14 11.99 -4.06
CA ALA A 11 -1.59 13.09 -4.90
C ALA A 11 -1.54 12.72 -6.39
N ILE A 12 -0.46 12.07 -6.86
CA ILE A 12 -0.36 11.56 -8.24
C ILE A 12 -1.45 10.53 -8.50
N GLY A 13 -1.60 9.52 -7.62
CA GLY A 13 -2.62 8.49 -7.78
C GLY A 13 -4.04 9.08 -7.84
N ALA A 14 -4.33 10.10 -7.04
CA ALA A 14 -5.62 10.77 -7.06
C ALA A 14 -5.85 11.56 -8.36
N LEU A 15 -4.83 12.25 -8.89
CA LEU A 15 -4.93 12.95 -10.17
C LEU A 15 -5.15 11.96 -11.32
N ILE A 16 -4.40 10.86 -11.36
CA ILE A 16 -4.57 9.79 -12.36
C ILE A 16 -5.99 9.22 -12.27
N GLU A 17 -6.46 8.85 -11.08
CA GLU A 17 -7.82 8.32 -10.91
C GLU A 17 -8.87 9.28 -11.47
N LYS A 18 -8.77 10.58 -11.17
CA LYS A 18 -9.78 11.57 -11.56
C LYS A 18 -9.72 11.96 -13.03
N GLU A 19 -8.56 11.88 -13.68
CA GLU A 19 -8.46 12.07 -15.13
C GLU A 19 -9.31 11.05 -15.90
N PHE A 20 -9.33 9.79 -15.46
CA PHE A 20 -10.07 8.73 -16.15
C PHE A 20 -11.50 8.54 -15.65
N THR A 21 -11.72 8.67 -14.34
CA THR A 21 -13.03 8.36 -13.74
C THR A 21 -13.99 9.53 -13.71
N THR A 22 -13.48 10.76 -13.76
CA THR A 22 -14.27 12.00 -13.68
C THR A 22 -13.64 13.10 -14.57
N PRO A 23 -13.48 12.86 -15.88
CA PRO A 23 -12.80 13.79 -16.79
C PRO A 23 -13.46 15.18 -16.84
N GLU A 24 -14.76 15.27 -16.59
CA GLU A 24 -15.53 16.52 -16.54
C GLU A 24 -15.10 17.48 -15.42
N TYR A 25 -14.52 16.94 -14.34
CA TYR A 25 -14.00 17.73 -13.22
C TYR A 25 -12.48 17.93 -13.30
N TYR A 26 -11.80 17.30 -14.25
CA TYR A 26 -10.36 17.38 -14.44
C TYR A 26 -10.00 18.51 -15.43
N PRO A 27 -8.90 19.27 -15.23
CA PRO A 27 -7.92 19.21 -14.13
C PRO A 27 -8.46 19.70 -12.78
N LEU A 28 -7.84 19.27 -11.68
CA LEU A 28 -8.35 19.49 -10.32
C LEU A 28 -7.82 20.78 -9.69
N THR A 29 -8.64 21.43 -8.86
CA THR A 29 -8.15 22.47 -7.92
C THR A 29 -7.47 21.82 -6.70
N ILE A 30 -6.76 22.59 -5.87
CA ILE A 30 -6.18 22.08 -4.60
C ILE A 30 -7.26 21.50 -3.68
N ASN A 31 -8.41 22.17 -3.53
CA ASN A 31 -9.52 21.67 -2.73
C ASN A 31 -10.05 20.33 -3.29
N SER A 32 -10.29 20.26 -4.61
CA SER A 32 -10.76 19.02 -5.25
C SER A 32 -9.74 17.88 -5.11
N LEU A 33 -8.43 18.18 -5.21
CA LEU A 33 -7.36 17.20 -5.02
C LEU A 33 -7.28 16.73 -3.56
N THR A 34 -7.40 17.64 -2.60
CA THR A 34 -7.43 17.33 -1.15
C THR A 34 -8.57 16.36 -0.83
N ASN A 35 -9.77 16.64 -1.34
CA ASN A 35 -10.92 15.74 -1.22
C ASN A 35 -10.67 14.37 -1.87
N ALA A 36 -9.99 14.34 -3.02
CA ALA A 36 -9.61 13.10 -3.69
C ALA A 36 -8.56 12.29 -2.91
N CYS A 37 -7.58 12.93 -2.26
CA CYS A 37 -6.59 12.27 -1.42
C CYS A 37 -7.21 11.63 -0.16
N ASN A 38 -8.21 12.29 0.42
CA ASN A 38 -8.87 11.93 1.68
C ASN A 38 -10.11 11.03 1.53
N GLN A 39 -10.37 10.48 0.35
CA GLN A 39 -11.53 9.60 0.15
C GLN A 39 -11.45 8.36 1.07
N LYS A 40 -12.60 7.98 1.65
CA LYS A 40 -12.69 6.78 2.51
C LYS A 40 -12.67 5.48 1.71
N SER A 41 -13.10 5.52 0.45
CA SER A 41 -13.07 4.40 -0.46
C SER A 41 -11.88 4.53 -1.42
N SER A 42 -11.41 3.41 -1.93
CA SER A 42 -10.28 3.36 -2.86
C SER A 42 -8.97 3.95 -2.36
N ARG A 43 -8.79 4.07 -1.04
CA ARG A 43 -7.56 4.52 -0.39
C ARG A 43 -7.15 3.53 0.67
N ASN A 44 -5.86 3.20 0.70
CA ASN A 44 -5.24 2.48 1.80
C ASN A 44 -3.81 3.02 2.00
N PRO A 45 -3.49 3.66 3.13
CA PRO A 45 -4.38 3.97 4.26
C PRO A 45 -5.39 5.09 3.93
N VAL A 46 -6.49 5.16 4.68
CA VAL A 46 -7.33 6.36 4.71
C VAL A 46 -6.58 7.47 5.46
N VAL A 47 -6.57 8.68 4.90
CA VAL A 47 -5.81 9.82 5.43
C VAL A 47 -6.71 11.04 5.58
N ALA A 48 -6.21 12.07 6.27
CA ALA A 48 -6.87 13.35 6.45
C ALA A 48 -5.86 14.49 6.26
N TYR A 49 -5.42 14.70 5.02
CA TYR A 49 -4.52 15.79 4.67
C TYR A 49 -5.27 17.12 4.68
N ASP A 50 -4.61 18.19 5.13
CA ASP A 50 -5.12 19.55 4.96
C ASP A 50 -4.73 20.14 3.60
N GLU A 51 -5.37 21.26 3.21
CA GLU A 51 -5.11 21.88 1.91
C GLU A 51 -3.68 22.41 1.78
N VAL A 52 -3.07 22.87 2.89
CA VAL A 52 -1.70 23.42 2.90
C VAL A 52 -0.69 22.33 2.57
N LEU A 53 -0.81 21.14 3.17
CA LEU A 53 0.00 19.98 2.88
C LEU A 53 -0.15 19.57 1.41
N VAL A 54 -1.37 19.54 0.88
CA VAL A 54 -1.63 19.17 -0.52
C VAL A 54 -1.08 20.22 -1.48
N GLU A 55 -1.15 21.51 -1.15
CA GLU A 55 -0.54 22.58 -1.95
C GLU A 55 0.99 22.45 -2.00
N ILE A 56 1.64 22.28 -0.84
CA ILE A 56 3.10 22.07 -0.77
C ILE A 56 3.51 20.81 -1.53
N THR A 57 2.76 19.71 -1.36
CA THR A 57 3.00 18.44 -2.06
C THR A 57 2.87 18.61 -3.57
N THR A 58 1.82 19.32 -4.02
CA THR A 58 1.59 19.61 -5.44
C THR A 58 2.71 20.48 -6.00
N GLN A 59 3.21 21.44 -5.23
CA GLN A 59 4.34 22.26 -5.67
C GLN A 59 5.62 21.43 -5.83
N LYS A 60 5.94 20.54 -4.87
CA LYS A 60 7.08 19.61 -5.01
C LYS A 60 6.95 18.72 -6.25
N LEU A 61 5.75 18.19 -6.50
CA LEU A 61 5.47 17.40 -7.70
C LEU A 61 5.62 18.19 -9.00
N ARG A 62 5.34 19.50 -8.99
CA ARG A 62 5.60 20.38 -10.12
C ARG A 62 7.08 20.60 -10.34
N ASP A 63 7.86 20.78 -9.28
CA ASP A 63 9.31 20.94 -9.37
C ASP A 63 9.97 19.69 -9.99
N LYS A 64 9.39 18.51 -9.73
CA LYS A 64 9.73 17.21 -10.33
C LYS A 64 9.16 16.99 -11.75
N SER A 65 8.44 17.96 -12.31
CA SER A 65 7.74 17.85 -13.61
C SER A 65 6.72 16.69 -13.72
N LEU A 66 6.22 16.19 -12.58
CA LEU A 66 5.21 15.12 -12.53
C LEU A 66 3.78 15.66 -12.50
N VAL A 67 3.62 16.95 -12.22
CA VAL A 67 2.34 17.68 -12.26
C VAL A 67 2.55 19.01 -12.99
N ALA A 68 1.57 19.41 -13.80
CA ALA A 68 1.53 20.72 -14.42
C ALA A 68 0.37 21.56 -13.89
N LYS A 69 0.66 22.86 -13.68
CA LYS A 69 -0.38 23.87 -13.43
C LYS A 69 -1.02 24.24 -14.76
N VAL A 70 -2.34 24.16 -14.83
CA VAL A 70 -3.14 24.60 -15.97
C VAL A 70 -3.67 25.99 -15.65
N THR A 71 -3.24 26.96 -16.45
CA THR A 71 -3.68 28.36 -16.39
C THR A 71 -4.33 28.72 -17.72
N GLY A 72 -5.40 29.51 -17.66
CA GLY A 72 -6.09 30.01 -18.84
C GLY A 72 -6.86 31.29 -18.49
N PRO A 73 -7.21 32.12 -19.48
CA PRO A 73 -7.91 33.38 -19.27
C PRO A 73 -9.21 33.22 -18.47
N ASP A 74 -9.91 32.11 -18.68
CA ASP A 74 -11.20 31.80 -18.05
C ASP A 74 -11.07 31.04 -16.71
N LEU A 75 -9.84 30.67 -16.31
CA LEU A 75 -9.59 29.89 -15.10
C LEU A 75 -9.30 30.82 -13.92
N ARG A 76 -10.36 31.18 -13.19
CA ARG A 76 -10.26 32.01 -11.97
C ARG A 76 -9.44 31.37 -10.85
N VAL A 77 -9.38 30.03 -10.82
CA VAL A 77 -8.65 29.26 -9.80
C VAL A 77 -7.64 28.34 -10.49
N PRO A 78 -6.39 28.27 -10.01
CA PRO A 78 -5.42 27.30 -10.49
C PRO A 78 -5.94 25.87 -10.48
N LYS A 79 -5.71 25.16 -11.60
CA LYS A 79 -5.97 23.73 -11.71
C LYS A 79 -4.67 22.98 -11.98
N TYR A 80 -4.65 21.70 -11.66
CA TYR A 80 -3.48 20.85 -11.74
C TYR A 80 -3.81 19.55 -12.48
N ARG A 81 -2.91 19.17 -13.38
CA ARG A 81 -2.98 17.94 -14.17
C ARG A 81 -1.74 17.09 -13.90
N GLN A 82 -1.89 15.78 -13.85
CA GLN A 82 -0.76 14.87 -13.80
C GLN A 82 -0.02 14.85 -15.14
N GLN A 83 1.30 14.73 -15.09
CA GLN A 83 2.18 14.44 -16.23
C GLN A 83 2.92 13.12 -16.04
N PHE A 84 2.80 12.50 -14.86
CA PHE A 84 3.44 11.24 -14.49
C PHE A 84 3.31 10.15 -15.57
N THR A 85 2.10 9.93 -16.11
CA THR A 85 1.88 8.86 -17.09
C THR A 85 2.59 9.12 -18.42
N GLN A 86 2.67 10.38 -18.84
CA GLN A 86 3.37 10.80 -20.06
C GLN A 86 4.88 10.80 -19.85
N PHE A 87 5.33 11.28 -18.68
CA PHE A 87 6.74 11.35 -18.30
C PHE A 87 7.39 9.96 -18.30
N TYR A 88 6.68 8.95 -17.79
CA TYR A 88 7.13 7.56 -17.78
C TYR A 88 6.64 6.72 -18.98
N ASN A 89 6.04 7.35 -19.99
CA ASN A 89 5.52 6.71 -21.21
C ASN A 89 4.68 5.45 -20.95
N LEU A 90 3.77 5.52 -19.97
CA LEU A 90 2.95 4.39 -19.55
C LEU A 90 1.77 4.17 -20.50
N SER A 91 1.57 2.92 -20.89
CA SER A 91 0.37 2.50 -21.61
C SER A 91 -0.87 2.47 -20.70
N LYS A 92 -2.06 2.52 -21.28
CA LYS A 92 -3.33 2.51 -20.51
C LYS A 92 -3.47 1.37 -19.49
N PRO A 93 -3.13 0.09 -19.78
CA PRO A 93 -3.16 -0.97 -18.77
C PRO A 93 -2.15 -0.71 -17.63
N GLN A 94 -0.95 -0.24 -17.96
CA GLN A 94 0.08 0.11 -16.98
C GLN A 94 -0.37 1.27 -16.07
N ILE A 95 -1.01 2.28 -16.63
CA ILE A 95 -1.59 3.40 -15.87
C ILE A 95 -2.61 2.89 -14.85
N ALA A 96 -3.47 1.94 -15.24
CA ALA A 96 -4.49 1.39 -14.35
C ALA A 96 -3.86 0.64 -13.16
N VAL A 97 -2.86 -0.21 -13.42
CA VAL A 97 -2.09 -0.90 -12.37
C VAL A 97 -1.42 0.11 -11.44
N MET A 98 -0.70 1.08 -12.00
CA MET A 98 0.01 2.10 -11.22
C MET A 98 -0.94 2.92 -10.35
N CYS A 99 -2.10 3.32 -10.88
CA CYS A 99 -3.12 4.04 -10.12
C CYS A 99 -3.59 3.24 -8.90
N VAL A 100 -3.86 1.94 -9.08
CA VAL A 100 -4.30 1.08 -7.98
C VAL A 100 -3.21 0.93 -6.92
N LEU A 101 -1.97 0.66 -7.32
CA LEU A 101 -0.85 0.47 -6.40
C LEU A 101 -0.53 1.76 -5.63
N LEU A 102 -0.49 2.92 -6.29
CA LEU A 102 -0.22 4.21 -5.62
C LEU A 102 -1.29 4.59 -4.58
N LEU A 103 -2.54 4.18 -4.81
CA LEU A 103 -3.66 4.54 -3.93
C LEU A 103 -3.91 3.53 -2.81
N ARG A 104 -3.56 2.26 -3.03
CA ARG A 104 -3.95 1.14 -2.15
C ARG A 104 -2.77 0.28 -1.65
N GLY A 105 -1.54 0.59 -2.06
CA GLY A 105 -0.35 -0.14 -1.66
C GLY A 105 -0.28 -1.54 -2.28
N GLN A 106 0.07 -2.53 -1.45
CA GLN A 106 0.33 -3.90 -1.88
C GLN A 106 -0.97 -4.63 -2.27
N GLN A 107 -1.00 -5.26 -3.45
CA GLN A 107 -2.22 -5.84 -4.03
C GLN A 107 -1.95 -7.18 -4.73
N THR A 108 -2.91 -8.10 -4.69
CA THR A 108 -2.84 -9.31 -5.54
C THR A 108 -3.28 -9.01 -6.98
N ILE A 109 -2.98 -9.92 -7.92
CA ILE A 109 -3.38 -9.78 -9.33
C ILE A 109 -4.91 -9.65 -9.46
N GLY A 110 -5.67 -10.47 -8.72
CA GLY A 110 -7.13 -10.40 -8.73
C GLY A 110 -7.68 -9.08 -8.16
N GLU A 111 -7.05 -8.53 -7.12
CA GLU A 111 -7.40 -7.21 -6.59
C GLU A 111 -7.11 -6.11 -7.61
N ILE A 112 -5.95 -6.13 -8.27
CA ILE A 112 -5.57 -5.14 -9.28
C ILE A 112 -6.56 -5.16 -10.43
N ARG A 113 -6.87 -6.34 -10.98
CA ARG A 113 -7.84 -6.49 -12.07
C ARG A 113 -9.21 -5.92 -11.70
N SER A 114 -9.76 -6.34 -10.56
CA SER A 114 -11.09 -5.90 -10.12
C SER A 114 -11.18 -4.40 -9.81
N ARG A 115 -10.08 -3.77 -9.37
CA ARG A 115 -10.04 -2.35 -8.97
C ARG A 115 -9.66 -1.41 -10.12
N SER A 116 -9.14 -1.94 -11.22
CA SER A 116 -8.68 -1.17 -12.39
C SER A 116 -9.79 -0.85 -13.40
N TYR A 117 -10.94 -1.51 -13.33
CA TYR A 117 -11.97 -1.54 -14.38
C TYR A 117 -12.42 -0.17 -14.90
N ARG A 118 -12.44 0.88 -14.07
CA ARG A 118 -12.84 2.23 -14.49
C ARG A 118 -11.79 2.95 -15.33
N ILE A 119 -10.53 2.52 -15.26
CA ILE A 119 -9.41 3.05 -16.05
C ILE A 119 -9.16 2.12 -17.24
N TYR A 120 -9.03 0.82 -16.98
CA TYR A 120 -8.80 -0.21 -17.97
C TYR A 120 -9.44 -1.54 -17.53
N GLU A 121 -10.18 -2.17 -18.42
CA GLU A 121 -10.80 -3.47 -18.20
C GLU A 121 -9.89 -4.58 -18.76
N PHE A 122 -9.24 -5.32 -17.86
CA PHE A 122 -8.43 -6.48 -18.22
C PHE A 122 -9.33 -7.67 -18.58
N LYS A 123 -9.03 -8.31 -19.71
CA LYS A 123 -9.72 -9.50 -20.23
C LYS A 123 -9.67 -10.62 -19.19
N ASP A 124 -8.48 -10.94 -18.70
CA ASP A 124 -8.26 -12.02 -17.75
C ASP A 124 -7.09 -11.70 -16.78
N LEU A 125 -6.76 -12.68 -15.93
CA LEU A 125 -5.63 -12.55 -15.00
C LEU A 125 -4.28 -12.61 -15.71
N ALA A 126 -4.19 -13.26 -16.88
CA ALA A 126 -2.95 -13.37 -17.64
C ALA A 126 -2.55 -12.00 -18.21
N GLU A 127 -3.47 -11.23 -18.80
CA GLU A 127 -3.20 -9.87 -19.27
C GLU A 127 -2.75 -8.94 -18.12
N THR A 128 -3.31 -9.14 -16.92
CA THR A 128 -2.92 -8.38 -15.73
C THR A 128 -1.50 -8.74 -15.29
N GLU A 129 -1.15 -10.03 -15.31
CA GLU A 129 0.19 -10.51 -14.98
C GLU A 129 1.23 -10.05 -16.03
N GLU A 130 0.92 -10.14 -17.32
CA GLU A 130 1.77 -9.61 -18.40
C GLU A 130 2.03 -8.10 -18.24
N THR A 131 1.01 -7.34 -17.85
CA THR A 131 1.15 -5.90 -17.59
C THR A 131 2.08 -5.65 -16.39
N LEU A 132 1.94 -6.43 -15.31
CA LEU A 132 2.84 -6.34 -14.15
C LEU A 132 4.28 -6.70 -14.50
N ASP A 133 4.48 -7.77 -15.26
CA ASP A 133 5.79 -8.19 -15.75
C ASP A 133 6.43 -7.12 -16.65
N SER A 134 5.63 -6.44 -17.48
CA SER A 134 6.10 -5.31 -18.29
C SER A 134 6.59 -4.13 -17.42
N LEU A 135 5.91 -3.85 -16.29
CA LEU A 135 6.29 -2.80 -15.34
C LEU A 135 7.50 -3.17 -14.49
N ILE A 136 7.74 -4.46 -14.26
CA ILE A 136 8.94 -4.98 -13.60
C ILE A 136 10.16 -4.86 -14.53
N ARG A 137 9.97 -5.09 -15.84
CA ARG A 137 11.07 -5.13 -16.83
C ARG A 137 11.30 -3.81 -17.58
N ILE A 138 10.59 -2.75 -17.22
CA ILE A 138 10.61 -1.48 -17.96
C ILE A 138 12.01 -0.84 -17.95
N GLU A 139 12.40 -0.28 -19.11
CA GLU A 139 13.65 0.45 -19.25
C GLU A 139 13.59 1.76 -18.44
N GLY A 140 14.60 1.99 -17.59
CA GLY A 140 14.61 3.11 -16.63
C GLY A 140 14.42 2.70 -15.16
N GLY A 141 14.21 1.40 -14.91
CA GLY A 141 14.16 0.78 -13.58
C GLY A 141 12.78 0.18 -13.29
N PRO A 142 12.69 -0.89 -12.47
CA PRO A 142 11.42 -1.52 -12.16
C PRO A 142 10.49 -0.52 -11.47
N PHE A 143 9.26 -0.38 -11.98
CA PHE A 143 8.24 0.48 -11.35
C PHE A 143 7.40 -0.29 -10.34
N VAL A 144 7.36 -1.61 -10.49
CA VAL A 144 6.63 -2.55 -9.65
C VAL A 144 7.58 -3.65 -9.21
N ALA A 145 7.37 -4.18 -8.00
CA ALA A 145 8.02 -5.39 -7.51
C ALA A 145 6.98 -6.44 -7.10
N LYS A 146 7.33 -7.70 -7.36
CA LYS A 146 6.62 -8.88 -6.85
C LYS A 146 7.17 -9.22 -5.47
N LEU A 147 6.33 -9.21 -4.46
CA LEU A 147 6.70 -9.53 -3.09
C LEU A 147 6.75 -11.05 -2.88
N PRO A 148 7.63 -11.55 -1.98
CA PRO A 148 7.69 -12.96 -1.65
C PRO A 148 6.36 -13.46 -1.09
N LYS A 149 6.04 -14.74 -1.34
CA LYS A 149 4.81 -15.36 -0.83
C LYS A 149 4.86 -15.49 0.68
N GLU A 150 3.82 -15.00 1.34
CA GLU A 150 3.39 -15.55 2.62
C GLU A 150 2.83 -16.96 2.35
N SER A 151 3.21 -17.95 3.16
CA SER A 151 2.81 -19.36 2.95
C SER A 151 1.31 -19.51 2.69
N GLY A 152 0.93 -20.21 1.61
CA GLY A 152 -0.46 -20.43 1.22
C GLY A 152 -1.22 -19.23 0.64
N ARG A 153 -0.58 -18.08 0.41
CA ARG A 153 -1.21 -16.87 -0.16
C ARG A 153 -0.73 -16.56 -1.58
N GLU A 154 -1.59 -15.87 -2.34
CA GLU A 154 -1.25 -15.32 -3.66
C GLU A 154 -0.13 -14.30 -3.56
N ASN A 155 0.65 -14.16 -4.64
CA ASN A 155 1.70 -13.13 -4.72
C ASN A 155 1.06 -11.73 -4.66
N ARG A 156 1.69 -10.84 -3.87
CA ARG A 156 1.36 -9.41 -3.86
C ARG A 156 2.37 -8.63 -4.69
N TYR A 157 1.91 -7.52 -5.24
CA TYR A 157 2.70 -6.58 -6.01
C TYR A 157 2.64 -5.21 -5.35
N THR A 158 3.71 -4.43 -5.45
CA THR A 158 3.79 -3.07 -4.92
C THR A 158 4.56 -2.17 -5.88
N HIS A 159 4.31 -0.86 -5.83
CA HIS A 159 5.09 0.09 -6.61
C HIS A 159 6.41 0.42 -5.91
N LEU A 160 7.40 0.87 -6.67
CA LEU A 160 8.73 1.23 -6.15
C LEU A 160 8.96 2.74 -6.02
N PHE A 161 7.98 3.57 -6.42
CA PHE A 161 8.12 5.04 -6.39
C PHE A 161 8.30 5.65 -4.99
N CYS A 162 8.00 4.93 -3.91
CA CYS A 162 8.27 5.38 -2.54
C CYS A 162 9.52 4.72 -1.93
N GLY A 163 10.40 4.18 -2.77
CA GLY A 163 11.56 3.38 -2.36
C GLY A 163 11.29 1.89 -2.41
N GLU A 164 12.33 1.10 -2.12
CA GLU A 164 12.18 -0.33 -2.00
C GLU A 164 11.25 -0.65 -0.82
N PRO A 165 10.30 -1.59 -0.99
CA PRO A 165 9.46 -2.01 0.12
C PRO A 165 10.38 -2.55 1.20
N GLN A 166 10.33 -1.95 2.38
CA GLN A 166 10.90 -2.58 3.56
C GLN A 166 10.26 -3.95 3.64
N GLN A 167 11.04 -5.00 3.39
CA GLN A 167 10.66 -6.32 3.81
C GLN A 167 10.53 -6.18 5.33
N THR A 168 9.31 -6.00 5.82
CA THR A 168 8.97 -6.57 7.11
C THR A 168 9.33 -8.03 6.92
N GLU A 169 10.53 -8.40 7.36
CA GLU A 169 10.77 -9.75 7.82
C GLU A 169 9.55 -10.03 8.66
N VAL A 170 8.64 -10.84 8.11
CA VAL A 170 7.61 -11.46 8.91
C VAL A 170 8.47 -12.18 9.92
N ALA A 171 8.57 -11.61 11.13
CA ALA A 171 9.24 -12.26 12.24
C ALA A 171 8.64 -13.64 12.20
N LYS A 172 9.46 -14.64 11.83
CA LYS A 172 9.04 -16.02 11.75
C LYS A 172 8.27 -16.22 13.05
N GLU A 173 6.95 -16.35 12.97
CA GLU A 173 6.23 -16.81 14.15
C GLU A 173 6.96 -18.10 14.50
N PRO A 174 7.52 -18.22 15.72
CA PRO A 174 8.24 -19.43 16.08
C PRO A 174 7.33 -20.60 15.75
N ASP A 175 7.91 -21.63 15.12
CA ASP A 175 7.15 -22.77 14.60
C ASP A 175 6.16 -23.20 15.68
N LEU A 176 4.94 -23.56 15.29
CA LEU A 176 3.92 -23.99 16.25
C LEU A 176 4.47 -25.10 17.16
N ASN A 177 5.37 -25.94 16.62
CA ASN A 177 6.10 -26.96 17.38
C ASN A 177 7.05 -26.38 18.43
N ASP A 178 7.78 -25.30 18.14
CA ASP A 178 8.66 -24.64 19.11
C ASP A 178 7.84 -24.01 20.25
N ARG A 179 6.69 -23.41 19.91
CA ARG A 179 5.76 -22.85 20.91
C ARG A 179 5.15 -23.94 21.79
N VAL A 180 4.76 -25.08 21.19
CA VAL A 180 4.24 -26.24 21.93
C VAL A 180 5.30 -26.80 22.87
N ALA A 181 6.55 -26.96 22.41
CA ALA A 181 7.64 -27.47 23.25
C ALA A 181 7.97 -26.56 24.44
N VAL A 182 7.92 -25.23 24.25
CA VAL A 182 8.11 -24.27 25.34
C VAL A 182 6.96 -24.34 26.35
N LEU A 183 5.71 -24.41 25.87
CA LEU A 183 4.53 -24.51 26.73
C LEU A 183 4.47 -25.84 27.50
N GLU A 184 4.88 -26.96 26.89
CA GLU A 184 4.98 -28.25 27.56
C GLU A 184 5.97 -28.20 28.73
N LYS A 185 7.13 -27.56 28.52
CA LYS A 185 8.14 -27.38 29.57
C LYS A 185 7.65 -26.49 30.71
N GLU A 186 6.92 -25.42 30.40
CA GLU A 186 6.28 -24.57 31.42
C GLU A 186 5.21 -25.33 32.21
N ILE A 187 4.39 -26.14 31.54
CA ILE A 187 3.37 -26.98 32.17
C ILE A 187 4.01 -27.98 33.15
N ASP A 188 5.12 -28.61 32.78
CA ASP A 188 5.80 -29.56 33.66
C ASP A 188 6.41 -28.85 34.88
N THR A 189 7.01 -27.68 34.69
CA THR A 189 7.55 -26.85 35.80
C THR A 189 6.43 -26.41 36.76
N LEU A 190 5.26 -26.06 36.23
CA LEU A 190 4.07 -25.69 37.01
C LEU A 190 3.50 -26.88 37.79
N LYS A 191 3.48 -28.08 37.20
CA LYS A 191 3.04 -29.31 37.88
C LYS A 191 3.95 -29.67 39.05
N ASP A 192 5.26 -29.54 38.86
CA ASP A 192 6.24 -29.80 39.92
C ASP A 192 6.04 -28.82 41.09
N SER A 193 5.89 -27.53 40.78
CA SER A 193 5.63 -26.49 41.78
C SER A 193 4.32 -26.72 42.55
N LEU A 194 3.27 -27.19 41.85
CA LEU A 194 1.98 -27.53 42.47
C LEU A 194 2.10 -28.74 43.41
N THR A 195 2.90 -29.73 43.02
CA THR A 195 3.15 -30.93 43.82
C THR A 195 3.91 -30.56 45.08
N GLU A 196 4.95 -29.74 44.96
CA GLU A 196 5.73 -29.23 46.09
C GLU A 196 4.86 -28.41 47.06
N LEU A 197 4.04 -27.48 46.52
CA LEU A 197 3.13 -26.68 47.35
C LEU A 197 2.10 -27.54 48.08
N ARG A 198 1.60 -28.60 47.43
CA ARG A 198 0.67 -29.54 48.03
C ARG A 198 1.32 -30.32 49.17
N THR A 199 2.57 -30.77 49.01
CA THR A 199 3.33 -31.44 50.07
C THR A 199 3.57 -30.50 51.26
N GLN A 200 4.02 -29.26 50.98
CA GLN A 200 4.20 -28.24 52.03
C GLN A 200 2.91 -27.93 52.78
N PHE A 201 1.76 -27.90 52.08
CA PHE A 201 0.46 -27.69 52.70
C PHE A 201 0.03 -28.88 53.58
N GLU A 202 0.27 -30.12 53.14
CA GLU A 202 -0.01 -31.31 53.95
C GLU A 202 0.85 -31.37 55.22
N ASP A 203 2.13 -31.01 55.11
CA ASP A 203 3.04 -30.97 56.25
C ASP A 203 2.71 -29.80 57.20
N PHE A 204 2.34 -28.63 56.67
CA PHE A 204 1.83 -27.52 57.46
C PHE A 204 0.56 -27.94 58.21
N LYS A 205 -0.39 -28.61 57.56
CA LYS A 205 -1.64 -29.06 58.20
C LYS A 205 -1.36 -30.03 59.36
N LYS A 206 -0.41 -30.95 59.22
CA LYS A 206 0.01 -31.86 60.30
C LYS A 206 0.65 -31.16 61.50
N SER A 207 1.21 -29.96 61.32
CA SER A 207 1.80 -29.18 62.42
C SER A 207 0.78 -28.51 63.36
N PHE A 208 -0.51 -28.57 63.00
CA PHE A 208 -1.63 -28.05 63.81
C PHE A 208 -2.51 -29.16 64.43
N GLU A 209 -2.16 -30.44 64.27
CA GLU A 209 -2.71 -31.60 65.00
C GLU A 209 -1.75 -32.04 66.11
#